data_AF-A0A6I5IA26-F1
#
_entry.id   AF-A0A6I5IA26-F1
#
_cell.length_a   1.000
_cell.length_b   1.000
_cell.length_c   1.000
_cell.angle_alpha   90.00
_cell.angle_beta   90.00
_cell.angle_gamma   90.00
#
_symmetry.space_group_name_H-M   'P 1'
#
loop_
_entity.id
_entity.type
_entity.pdbx_description
1 polymer ?
#
loop_
_entity_poly.entity_id
_entity_poly.type
_entity_poly.pdbx_seq_one_letter_code
_entity_poly.pdbx_strand_id
1 'polypeptide(L)'
;MDKNKRIIASLLFLTFFYCLHTFAQEQTTGCRVLLPQIAGQYEGECKKGLADGMGKAQGTDQYEGFFKKGLPDGQGKYTWNDGTTFEGEWKKGRKDGYGVLTSHLASRDSVLSGYWIDDEYIGTEKKPYKINNKGINIIGLTLSRVGSDKDQIVVEYNRSGRPLSIYSFHVTELMGGYSTISKSDFSKTLLNVRYPFRAEITGDAFVFDVTISQRGSWKIIVNVATK
;
A
#
# COMPACT_ATOMS: atom_id res chain seq x y z
N MET A 1 -47.09 -20.41 58.87
CA MET A 1 -46.29 -19.33 58.23
C MET A 1 -45.33 -18.77 59.29
N ASP A 2 -44.03 -18.55 59.08
CA ASP A 2 -43.33 -18.42 57.79
C ASP A 2 -41.81 -18.78 57.79
N LYS A 3 -41.32 -19.64 58.70
CA LYS A 3 -39.90 -20.05 58.71
C LYS A 3 -39.41 -20.63 57.37
N ASN A 4 -40.20 -21.50 56.72
CA ASN A 4 -39.80 -22.10 55.43
C ASN A 4 -39.74 -21.06 54.29
N LYS A 5 -40.59 -20.02 54.28
CA LYS A 5 -40.50 -18.97 53.26
C LYS A 5 -39.23 -18.13 53.39
N ARG A 6 -38.76 -17.88 54.62
CA ARG A 6 -37.48 -17.16 54.84
C ARG A 6 -36.28 -17.95 54.32
N ILE A 7 -36.25 -19.27 54.54
CA ILE A 7 -35.16 -20.13 54.04
C ILE A 7 -35.17 -20.20 52.50
N ILE A 8 -36.34 -20.35 51.89
CA ILE A 8 -36.49 -20.35 50.42
C ILE A 8 -36.07 -19.00 49.82
N ALA A 9 -36.46 -17.88 50.44
CA ALA A 9 -36.04 -16.55 50.01
C ALA A 9 -34.52 -16.36 50.09
N SER A 10 -33.86 -16.80 51.18
CA SER A 10 -32.40 -16.72 51.32
C SER A 10 -31.65 -17.62 50.33
N LEU A 11 -32.15 -18.84 50.05
CA LEU A 11 -31.57 -19.71 49.03
C LEU A 11 -31.69 -19.10 47.62
N LEU A 12 -32.86 -18.56 47.28
CA LEU A 12 -33.06 -17.86 46.00
C LEU A 12 -32.14 -16.64 45.86
N PHE A 13 -31.96 -15.85 46.92
CA PHE A 13 -31.06 -14.69 46.92
C PHE A 13 -29.58 -15.09 46.75
N LEU A 14 -29.15 -16.18 47.39
CA LEU A 14 -27.81 -16.75 47.21
C LEU A 14 -27.61 -17.30 45.80
N THR A 15 -28.58 -18.03 45.23
CA THR A 15 -28.49 -18.48 43.83
C THR A 15 -28.51 -17.32 42.83
N PHE A 16 -29.22 -16.23 43.13
CA PHE A 16 -29.24 -15.03 42.29
C PHE A 16 -27.90 -14.29 42.33
N PHE A 17 -27.26 -14.17 43.50
CA PHE A 17 -25.91 -13.63 43.65
C PHE A 17 -24.83 -14.52 43.02
N TYR A 18 -24.93 -15.84 43.16
CA TYR A 18 -24.03 -16.78 42.47
C TYR A 18 -24.20 -16.70 40.94
N CYS A 19 -25.45 -16.58 40.45
CA CYS A 19 -25.75 -16.41 39.04
C CYS A 19 -25.14 -15.09 38.50
N LEU A 20 -25.32 -13.98 39.22
CA LEU A 20 -24.68 -12.70 38.89
C LEU A 20 -23.15 -12.78 38.88
N HIS A 21 -22.53 -13.54 39.78
CA HIS A 21 -21.08 -13.79 39.73
C HIS A 21 -20.65 -14.64 38.53
N THR A 22 -21.42 -15.68 38.15
CA THR A 22 -21.12 -16.46 36.94
C THR A 22 -21.35 -15.71 35.63
N PHE A 23 -22.23 -14.70 35.61
CA PHE A 23 -22.41 -13.81 34.45
C PHE A 23 -21.42 -12.63 34.41
N ALA A 24 -20.64 -12.41 35.48
CA ALA A 24 -19.65 -11.32 35.56
C ALA A 24 -18.24 -11.69 35.07
N GLN A 25 -18.04 -12.90 34.52
CA GLN A 25 -16.77 -13.35 33.95
C GLN A 25 -16.95 -14.18 32.67
N GLU A 26 -17.67 -13.64 31.68
CA GLU A 26 -17.33 -13.99 30.30
C GLU A 26 -16.02 -13.26 29.97
N GLN A 27 -14.93 -14.03 29.90
CA GLN A 27 -13.58 -13.49 29.80
C GLN A 27 -13.43 -12.66 28.52
N THR A 28 -12.94 -11.43 28.65
CA THR A 28 -12.87 -10.43 27.57
C THR A 28 -11.92 -10.85 26.44
N THR A 29 -12.37 -11.77 25.59
CA THR A 29 -11.78 -12.08 24.27
C THR A 29 -12.10 -10.96 23.29
N GLY A 30 -11.61 -9.75 23.60
CA GLY A 30 -11.75 -8.58 22.75
C GLY A 30 -11.18 -8.84 21.37
N CYS A 31 -11.91 -8.37 20.35
CA CYS A 31 -11.55 -8.56 18.96
C CYS A 31 -10.27 -7.80 18.63
N ARG A 32 -9.20 -8.52 18.29
CA ARG A 32 -7.86 -7.94 18.23
C ARG A 32 -7.63 -7.22 16.91
N VAL A 33 -7.10 -6.02 17.02
CA VAL A 33 -6.44 -5.29 15.94
C VAL A 33 -4.93 -5.55 16.05
N LEU A 34 -4.26 -5.77 14.93
CA LEU A 34 -2.85 -6.20 14.84
C LEU A 34 -1.89 -5.06 14.45
N LEU A 35 -2.40 -3.89 14.08
CA LEU A 35 -1.60 -2.69 13.83
C LEU A 35 -1.38 -1.98 15.19
N PRO A 36 -0.18 -1.98 15.79
CA PRO A 36 0.01 -1.64 17.20
C PRO A 36 -0.49 -0.24 17.60
N GLN A 37 -0.35 0.73 16.70
CA GLN A 37 -0.72 2.13 16.91
C GLN A 37 -2.21 2.33 17.20
N ILE A 38 -3.06 1.44 16.70
CA ILE A 38 -4.53 1.46 16.84
C ILE A 38 -5.06 0.29 17.68
N ALA A 39 -4.19 -0.52 18.28
CA ALA A 39 -4.55 -1.80 18.93
C ALA A 39 -5.09 -1.69 20.37
N GLY A 40 -5.60 -0.52 20.78
CA GLY A 40 -6.10 -0.27 22.14
C GLY A 40 -7.53 -0.77 22.34
N GLN A 41 -8.49 0.02 21.88
CA GLN A 41 -9.92 -0.30 21.86
C GLN A 41 -10.37 -0.58 20.42
N TYR A 42 -11.33 -1.50 20.25
CA TYR A 42 -11.93 -1.80 18.95
C TYR A 42 -13.44 -2.02 19.11
N GLU A 43 -14.20 -1.40 18.21
CA GLU A 43 -15.64 -1.60 18.03
C GLU A 43 -15.92 -1.92 16.57
N GLY A 44 -16.57 -3.03 16.28
CA GLY A 44 -16.88 -3.43 14.90
C GLY A 44 -17.01 -4.93 14.69
N GLU A 45 -17.06 -5.32 13.42
CA GLU A 45 -17.21 -6.70 12.98
C GLU A 45 -15.98 -7.56 13.33
N CYS A 46 -16.25 -8.80 13.77
CA CYS A 46 -15.23 -9.64 14.38
C CYS A 46 -15.34 -11.09 13.95
N LYS A 47 -14.19 -11.68 13.62
CA LYS A 47 -14.10 -13.04 13.07
C LYS A 47 -12.86 -13.75 13.59
N LYS A 48 -13.08 -14.87 14.30
CA LYS A 48 -12.00 -15.67 14.90
C LYS A 48 -11.08 -14.85 15.83
N GLY A 49 -11.66 -13.92 16.60
CA GLY A 49 -10.94 -13.07 17.55
C GLY A 49 -10.08 -11.96 16.92
N LEU A 50 -10.35 -11.61 15.66
CA LEU A 50 -9.69 -10.53 14.91
C LEU A 50 -10.76 -9.58 14.34
N ALA A 51 -10.44 -8.30 14.22
CA ALA A 51 -11.24 -7.35 13.45
C ALA A 51 -11.33 -7.80 11.96
N ASP A 52 -12.54 -7.98 11.43
CA ASP A 52 -12.79 -8.48 10.06
C ASP A 52 -14.18 -8.00 9.61
N GLY A 53 -14.24 -7.02 8.71
CA GLY A 53 -15.43 -6.22 8.39
C GLY A 53 -15.26 -4.76 8.81
N MET A 54 -16.34 -3.98 8.85
CA MET A 54 -16.30 -2.56 9.24
C MET A 54 -16.05 -2.39 10.74
N GLY A 55 -15.27 -1.38 11.12
CA GLY A 55 -15.11 -1.00 12.52
C GLY A 55 -14.27 0.25 12.73
N LYS A 56 -14.12 0.59 14.02
CA LYS A 56 -13.33 1.70 14.54
C LYS A 56 -12.33 1.17 15.57
N ALA A 57 -11.07 1.52 15.39
CA ALA A 57 -9.98 1.18 16.30
C ALA A 57 -9.34 2.45 16.86
N GLN A 58 -9.03 2.44 18.15
CA GLN A 58 -8.44 3.56 18.87
C GLN A 58 -7.25 3.08 19.72
N GLY A 59 -6.08 3.63 19.45
CA GLY A 59 -4.88 3.48 20.28
C GLY A 59 -4.23 4.83 20.48
N THR A 60 -2.93 4.92 20.20
CA THR A 60 -2.22 6.19 20.02
C THR A 60 -2.79 6.96 18.83
N ASP A 61 -3.05 6.25 17.74
CA ASP A 61 -3.72 6.76 16.54
C ASP A 61 -5.17 6.22 16.48
N GLN A 62 -5.97 6.69 15.52
CA GLN A 62 -7.32 6.17 15.25
C GLN A 62 -7.39 5.62 13.82
N TYR A 63 -8.16 4.55 13.61
CA TYR A 63 -8.61 4.13 12.28
C TYR A 63 -10.12 3.84 12.27
N GLU A 64 -10.79 4.20 11.19
CA GLU A 64 -12.20 3.93 10.95
C GLU A 64 -12.39 3.47 9.50
N GLY A 65 -12.90 2.25 9.29
CA GLY A 65 -12.97 1.65 7.96
C GLY A 65 -13.07 0.13 7.99
N PHE A 66 -12.70 -0.51 6.88
CA PHE A 66 -12.75 -1.96 6.76
C PHE A 66 -11.46 -2.64 7.29
N PHE A 67 -11.64 -3.73 8.02
CA PHE A 67 -10.59 -4.58 8.56
C PHE A 67 -10.63 -5.96 7.93
N LYS A 68 -9.48 -6.63 7.89
CA LYS A 68 -9.37 -8.03 7.47
C LYS A 68 -8.26 -8.71 8.23
N LYS A 69 -8.59 -9.81 8.91
CA LYS A 69 -7.65 -10.55 9.78
C LYS A 69 -6.91 -9.62 10.77
N GLY A 70 -7.58 -8.61 11.30
CA GLY A 70 -7.06 -7.68 12.30
C GLY A 70 -6.28 -6.49 11.77
N LEU A 71 -6.19 -6.27 10.46
CA LEU A 71 -5.47 -5.14 9.85
C LEU A 71 -6.40 -4.30 8.97
N PRO A 72 -6.18 -2.98 8.82
CA PRO A 72 -6.79 -2.16 7.76
C PRO A 72 -6.65 -2.80 6.37
N ASP A 73 -7.75 -2.95 5.63
CA ASP A 73 -7.80 -3.55 4.28
C ASP A 73 -9.06 -3.00 3.58
N GLY A 74 -8.97 -2.52 2.33
CA GLY A 74 -10.09 -1.81 1.69
C GLY A 74 -10.15 -0.33 2.07
N GLN A 75 -11.34 0.28 2.06
CA GLN A 75 -11.49 1.73 2.31
C GLN A 75 -11.44 2.05 3.81
N GLY A 76 -10.75 3.14 4.17
CA GLY A 76 -10.80 3.67 5.53
C GLY A 76 -10.00 4.95 5.75
N LYS A 77 -10.30 5.60 6.87
CA LYS A 77 -9.65 6.81 7.36
C LYS A 77 -8.75 6.48 8.54
N TYR A 78 -7.50 6.91 8.48
CA TYR A 78 -6.55 6.88 9.59
C TYR A 78 -6.28 8.31 10.05
N THR A 79 -6.25 8.52 11.36
CA THR A 79 -5.92 9.80 12.00
C THR A 79 -4.74 9.55 12.93
N TRP A 80 -3.62 10.18 12.63
CA TRP A 80 -2.44 10.18 13.49
C TRP A 80 -2.65 11.09 14.71
N ASN A 81 -1.91 10.82 15.78
CA ASN A 81 -1.96 11.60 17.02
C ASN A 81 -1.65 13.10 16.88
N ASP A 82 -0.98 13.51 15.79
CA ASP A 82 -0.68 14.91 15.44
C ASP A 82 -1.84 15.62 14.70
N GLY A 83 -2.93 14.91 14.42
CA GLY A 83 -4.08 15.40 13.65
C GLY A 83 -3.94 15.26 12.14
N THR A 84 -2.81 14.77 11.62
CA THR A 84 -2.68 14.37 10.22
C THR A 84 -3.68 13.24 9.94
N THR A 85 -4.27 13.22 8.74
CA THR A 85 -5.21 12.17 8.33
C THR A 85 -4.86 11.59 6.97
N PHE A 86 -5.17 10.32 6.76
CA PHE A 86 -5.19 9.69 5.44
C PHE A 86 -6.53 9.01 5.22
N GLU A 87 -7.16 9.27 4.07
CA GLU A 87 -8.43 8.67 3.68
C GLU A 87 -8.29 8.02 2.31
N GLY A 88 -8.52 6.71 2.20
CA GLY A 88 -8.37 5.98 0.94
C GLY A 88 -8.23 4.46 1.09
N GLU A 89 -7.58 3.84 0.12
CA GLU A 89 -7.37 2.39 0.03
C GLU A 89 -6.21 1.89 0.92
N TRP A 90 -6.49 0.86 1.68
CA TRP A 90 -5.60 0.14 2.58
C TRP A 90 -5.48 -1.34 2.17
N LYS A 91 -4.37 -1.97 2.55
CA LYS A 91 -4.16 -3.40 2.35
C LYS A 91 -3.15 -3.91 3.37
N LYS A 92 -3.55 -4.89 4.17
CA LYS A 92 -2.71 -5.46 5.25
C LYS A 92 -2.06 -4.39 6.14
N GLY A 93 -2.76 -3.30 6.45
CA GLY A 93 -2.28 -2.21 7.31
C GLY A 93 -1.42 -1.14 6.64
N ARG A 94 -1.23 -1.17 5.32
CA ARG A 94 -0.50 -0.15 4.55
C ARG A 94 -1.42 0.60 3.58
N LYS A 95 -1.07 1.82 3.23
CA LYS A 95 -1.71 2.58 2.13
C LYS A 95 -1.35 1.90 0.79
N ASP A 96 -2.33 1.40 0.05
CA ASP A 96 -2.15 0.70 -1.24
C ASP A 96 -3.41 0.90 -2.09
N GLY A 97 -3.31 1.77 -3.11
CA GLY A 97 -4.41 2.26 -3.93
C GLY A 97 -4.52 3.78 -3.88
N TYR A 98 -5.69 4.35 -4.23
CA TYR A 98 -5.91 5.80 -4.21
C TYR A 98 -6.22 6.29 -2.79
N GLY A 99 -5.73 7.48 -2.43
CA GLY A 99 -6.07 8.16 -1.19
C GLY A 99 -5.54 9.58 -1.09
N VAL A 100 -5.99 10.27 -0.04
CA VAL A 100 -5.68 11.67 0.26
C VAL A 100 -5.03 11.75 1.64
N LEU A 101 -3.81 12.29 1.71
CA LEU A 101 -3.14 12.65 2.96
C LEU A 101 -3.37 14.13 3.23
N THR A 102 -3.86 14.49 4.40
CA THR A 102 -4.07 15.87 4.85
C THR A 102 -3.31 16.11 6.16
N SER A 103 -2.34 17.03 6.17
CA SER A 103 -1.58 17.40 7.37
C SER A 103 -1.85 18.85 7.80
N HIS A 104 -1.95 19.06 9.11
CA HIS A 104 -2.30 20.34 9.74
C HIS A 104 -1.11 20.94 10.52
N LEU A 105 0.09 20.85 9.95
CA LEU A 105 1.33 21.24 10.65
C LEU A 105 1.56 22.76 10.63
N ALA A 106 1.46 23.37 11.82
CA ALA A 106 2.17 24.57 12.29
C ALA A 106 2.13 25.89 11.47
N SER A 107 1.44 25.99 10.33
CA SER A 107 0.99 27.25 9.70
C SER A 107 0.24 27.09 8.37
N ARG A 108 0.25 25.90 7.75
CA ARG A 108 -0.47 25.63 6.48
C ARG A 108 -1.00 24.20 6.44
N ASP A 109 -2.21 24.05 5.94
CA ASP A 109 -2.73 22.74 5.53
C ASP A 109 -1.99 22.27 4.28
N SER A 110 -1.62 20.99 4.25
CA SER A 110 -1.11 20.32 3.04
C SER A 110 -2.01 19.16 2.69
N VAL A 111 -2.40 19.08 1.41
CA VAL A 111 -3.25 18.01 0.88
C VAL A 111 -2.52 17.32 -0.27
N LEU A 112 -2.30 16.01 -0.14
CA LEU A 112 -1.61 15.17 -1.11
C LEU A 112 -2.53 14.03 -1.57
N SER A 113 -3.17 14.25 -2.72
CA SER A 113 -4.10 13.29 -3.35
C SER A 113 -3.41 12.48 -4.44
N GLY A 114 -3.56 11.16 -4.42
CA GLY A 114 -3.05 10.29 -5.49
C GLY A 114 -2.99 8.83 -5.10
N TYR A 115 -2.17 8.07 -5.80
CA TYR A 115 -1.96 6.65 -5.58
C TYR A 115 -0.77 6.39 -4.67
N TRP A 116 -0.90 5.33 -3.88
CA TRP A 116 0.03 4.83 -2.90
C TRP A 116 0.29 3.34 -3.15
N ILE A 117 1.50 2.87 -2.90
CA ILE A 117 1.84 1.44 -2.92
C ILE A 117 2.74 1.17 -1.71
N ASP A 118 2.31 0.27 -0.82
CA ASP A 118 3.06 -0.11 0.38
C ASP A 118 3.58 1.10 1.19
N ASP A 119 2.68 2.05 1.44
CA ASP A 119 2.92 3.35 2.11
C ASP A 119 3.74 4.40 1.34
N GLU A 120 4.31 4.07 0.17
CA GLU A 120 5.00 5.02 -0.71
C GLU A 120 3.97 5.79 -1.57
N TYR A 121 3.99 7.12 -1.54
CA TYR A 121 3.25 7.96 -2.50
C TYR A 121 3.89 7.82 -3.88
N ILE A 122 3.16 7.23 -4.82
CA ILE A 122 3.65 7.12 -6.19
C ILE A 122 3.33 8.39 -7.00
N GLY A 123 2.08 8.88 -6.93
CA GLY A 123 1.64 10.14 -7.57
C GLY A 123 0.19 10.06 -8.09
N THR A 124 -0.24 11.04 -8.88
CA THR A 124 -1.65 11.19 -9.30
C THR A 124 -2.18 10.14 -10.30
N GLU A 125 -1.32 9.31 -10.88
CA GLU A 125 -1.69 8.31 -11.91
C GLU A 125 -1.47 6.87 -11.44
N LYS A 126 -2.47 5.98 -11.63
CA LYS A 126 -2.40 4.54 -11.27
C LYS A 126 -1.37 3.76 -12.10
N LYS A 127 -1.12 4.22 -13.33
CA LYS A 127 -0.10 3.72 -14.24
C LYS A 127 0.76 4.90 -14.67
N PRO A 128 1.85 5.21 -13.96
CA PRO A 128 2.68 6.37 -14.27
C PRO A 128 3.66 6.10 -15.41
N TYR A 129 3.18 5.41 -16.44
CA TYR A 129 3.95 5.09 -17.63
C TYR A 129 3.01 4.77 -18.80
N LYS A 130 3.53 4.96 -20.01
CA LYS A 130 2.88 4.65 -21.26
C LYS A 130 3.89 3.99 -22.19
N ILE A 131 3.52 2.87 -22.80
CA ILE A 131 4.24 2.32 -23.95
C ILE A 131 3.70 3.07 -25.17
N ASN A 132 4.52 3.90 -25.79
CA ASN A 132 4.16 4.68 -26.98
C ASN A 132 4.31 3.83 -28.25
N ASN A 133 5.38 3.03 -28.33
CA ASN A 133 5.63 2.10 -29.42
C ASN A 133 6.47 0.90 -28.94
N LYS A 134 6.39 -0.24 -29.65
CA LYS A 134 7.28 -1.39 -29.46
C LYS A 134 7.58 -2.08 -30.80
N GLY A 135 8.83 -2.51 -30.99
CA GLY A 135 9.25 -3.26 -32.18
C GLY A 135 8.58 -4.63 -32.27
N ILE A 136 8.35 -5.09 -33.50
CA ILE A 136 7.57 -6.31 -33.81
C ILE A 136 8.05 -7.59 -33.12
N ASN A 137 9.34 -7.69 -32.77
CA ASN A 137 9.90 -8.87 -32.11
C ASN A 137 9.54 -8.94 -30.62
N ILE A 138 9.05 -7.85 -30.01
CA ILE A 138 8.74 -7.74 -28.57
C ILE A 138 7.35 -8.33 -28.30
N ILE A 139 7.31 -9.57 -27.83
CA ILE A 139 6.09 -10.28 -27.44
C ILE A 139 5.55 -9.82 -26.09
N GLY A 140 6.41 -9.37 -25.17
CA GLY A 140 6.00 -8.82 -23.88
C GLY A 140 6.86 -7.63 -23.46
N LEU A 141 6.22 -6.57 -22.96
CA LEU A 141 6.87 -5.39 -22.43
C LEU A 141 6.14 -4.96 -21.15
N THR A 142 6.79 -5.13 -20.00
CA THR A 142 6.22 -4.83 -18.69
C THR A 142 7.06 -3.75 -18.02
N LEU A 143 6.42 -2.68 -17.54
CA LEU A 143 7.07 -1.65 -16.74
C LEU A 143 6.50 -1.69 -15.32
N SER A 144 7.37 -1.55 -14.33
CA SER A 144 7.02 -1.55 -12.91
C SER A 144 7.95 -0.62 -12.14
N ARG A 145 7.40 0.19 -11.23
CA ARG A 145 8.17 0.94 -10.24
C ARG A 145 8.58 -0.04 -9.12
N VAL A 146 9.86 -0.01 -8.75
CA VAL A 146 10.48 -0.91 -7.77
C VAL A 146 11.11 -0.17 -6.58
N GLY A 147 10.97 1.16 -6.54
CA GLY A 147 11.36 2.03 -5.42
C GLY A 147 11.28 3.51 -5.79
N SER A 148 11.61 4.39 -4.85
CA SER A 148 11.60 5.86 -4.99
C SER A 148 12.98 6.51 -4.96
N ASP A 149 14.03 5.76 -4.62
CA ASP A 149 15.25 6.28 -4.00
C ASP A 149 16.44 6.56 -4.95
N LYS A 150 16.51 5.91 -6.12
CA LYS A 150 17.69 5.93 -7.00
C LYS A 150 17.51 6.57 -8.38
N ASP A 151 16.28 6.92 -8.78
CA ASP A 151 15.93 7.36 -10.14
C ASP A 151 16.60 6.50 -11.25
N GLN A 152 16.63 5.18 -11.03
CA GLN A 152 17.31 4.20 -11.87
C GLN A 152 16.33 3.51 -12.82
N ILE A 153 16.71 3.26 -14.08
CA ILE A 153 15.95 2.42 -14.99
C ILE A 153 16.77 1.18 -15.34
N VAL A 154 16.21 0.01 -15.01
CA VAL A 154 16.75 -1.31 -15.33
C VAL A 154 15.92 -1.94 -16.43
N VAL A 155 16.56 -2.35 -17.52
CA VAL A 155 15.96 -3.09 -18.64
C VAL A 155 16.48 -4.52 -18.61
N GLU A 156 15.59 -5.47 -18.30
CA GLU A 156 15.87 -6.90 -18.32
C GLU A 156 15.41 -7.48 -19.65
N TYR A 157 16.36 -8.01 -20.42
CA TYR A 157 16.11 -8.61 -21.73
C TYR A 157 16.09 -10.14 -21.67
N ASN A 158 14.95 -10.71 -22.06
CA ASN A 158 14.70 -12.15 -22.12
C ASN A 158 14.56 -12.62 -23.58
N ARG A 159 15.39 -13.59 -23.97
CA ARG A 159 15.26 -14.33 -25.22
C ARG A 159 15.11 -15.82 -24.92
N SER A 160 13.97 -16.39 -25.33
CA SER A 160 13.74 -17.86 -25.37
C SER A 160 14.02 -18.61 -24.06
N GLY A 161 13.75 -17.99 -22.90
CA GLY A 161 13.94 -18.61 -21.58
C GLY A 161 15.39 -18.90 -21.19
N ARG A 162 16.38 -18.33 -21.92
CA ARG A 162 17.81 -18.41 -21.58
C ARG A 162 18.25 -17.20 -20.73
N PRO A 163 19.40 -17.28 -20.03
CA PRO A 163 19.81 -16.26 -19.07
C PRO A 163 20.00 -14.86 -19.65
N LEU A 164 19.89 -13.88 -18.76
CA LEU A 164 19.57 -12.49 -19.00
C LEU A 164 20.70 -11.68 -19.64
N SER A 165 20.33 -10.65 -20.41
CA SER A 165 21.11 -9.41 -20.45
C SER A 165 20.41 -8.37 -19.58
N ILE A 166 21.09 -7.87 -18.56
CA ILE A 166 20.62 -6.79 -17.70
C ILE A 166 21.33 -5.52 -18.13
N TYR A 167 20.54 -4.49 -18.40
CA TYR A 167 20.97 -3.18 -18.85
C TYR A 167 20.46 -2.14 -17.85
N SER A 168 21.27 -1.15 -17.46
CA SER A 168 20.85 -0.21 -16.41
C SER A 168 21.46 1.18 -16.54
N PHE A 169 20.63 2.20 -16.53
CA PHE A 169 21.08 3.59 -16.57
C PHE A 169 20.43 4.40 -15.44
N HIS A 170 21.13 5.43 -14.98
CA HIS A 170 20.64 6.38 -13.98
C HIS A 170 20.05 7.60 -14.67
N VAL A 171 19.02 8.21 -14.09
CA VAL A 171 18.35 9.40 -14.60
C VAL A 171 18.59 10.57 -13.64
N THR A 172 18.93 11.76 -14.15
CA THR A 172 19.29 12.91 -13.32
C THR A 172 18.70 14.23 -13.85
N GLU A 173 18.41 15.13 -12.92
CA GLU A 173 17.83 16.48 -13.08
C GLU A 173 18.63 17.43 -14.01
N LEU A 174 18.12 18.59 -14.47
CA LEU A 174 16.77 19.19 -14.34
C LEU A 174 16.28 19.89 -15.63
N MET A 175 16.84 19.60 -16.81
CA MET A 175 16.32 20.11 -18.10
C MET A 175 15.67 18.98 -18.92
N GLY A 176 14.79 19.34 -19.87
CA GLY A 176 13.88 18.38 -20.50
C GLY A 176 14.35 17.82 -21.83
N GLY A 177 13.76 16.69 -22.25
CA GLY A 177 13.96 16.15 -23.59
C GLY A 177 13.33 14.77 -23.79
N TYR A 178 13.00 14.46 -25.04
CA TYR A 178 12.92 13.08 -25.54
C TYR A 178 14.36 12.56 -25.68
N SER A 179 14.64 11.34 -25.23
CA SER A 179 15.97 10.74 -25.34
C SER A 179 15.97 9.52 -26.27
N THR A 180 17.06 9.31 -27.00
CA THR A 180 17.35 8.02 -27.62
C THR A 180 18.45 7.35 -26.80
N ILE A 181 18.20 6.12 -26.36
CA ILE A 181 19.11 5.35 -25.50
C ILE A 181 19.50 4.10 -26.26
N SER A 182 20.79 3.96 -26.54
CA SER A 182 21.35 2.82 -27.25
C SER A 182 22.04 1.85 -26.28
N LYS A 183 22.43 0.68 -26.77
CA LYS A 183 23.16 -0.31 -25.96
C LYS A 183 24.45 0.22 -25.33
N SER A 184 25.12 1.18 -25.97
CA SER A 184 26.36 1.79 -25.42
C SER A 184 26.10 2.82 -24.31
N ASP A 185 24.83 3.08 -23.96
CA ASP A 185 24.42 4.02 -22.90
C ASP A 185 23.95 3.31 -21.62
N PHE A 186 23.75 1.98 -21.64
CA PHE A 186 23.23 1.15 -20.54
C PHE A 186 24.19 0.93 -19.34
N SER A 187 25.14 1.83 -19.15
CA SER A 187 25.96 1.95 -17.94
C SER A 187 26.26 3.42 -17.59
N LYS A 188 25.68 4.37 -18.33
CA LYS A 188 25.89 5.81 -18.14
C LYS A 188 24.82 6.39 -17.23
N THR A 189 25.14 7.51 -16.59
CA THR A 189 24.15 8.42 -16.01
C THR A 189 23.66 9.38 -17.07
N LEU A 190 22.35 9.44 -17.27
CA LEU A 190 21.70 10.42 -18.14
C LEU A 190 21.45 11.70 -17.35
N LEU A 191 22.22 12.74 -17.68
CA LEU A 191 22.10 14.06 -17.08
C LEU A 191 21.08 14.90 -17.87
N ASN A 192 20.39 15.83 -17.18
CA ASN A 192 19.40 16.72 -17.80
C ASN A 192 18.22 15.98 -18.45
N VAL A 193 17.57 15.12 -17.68
CA VAL A 193 16.34 14.43 -18.07
C VAL A 193 15.20 14.84 -17.13
N ARG A 194 14.02 15.16 -17.67
CA ARG A 194 12.81 15.50 -16.90
C ARG A 194 11.80 14.38 -16.89
N TYR A 195 11.00 14.35 -15.83
CA TYR A 195 9.71 13.67 -15.83
C TYR A 195 8.62 14.61 -16.39
N PRO A 196 7.71 14.14 -17.27
CA PRO A 196 7.62 12.78 -17.80
C PRO A 196 8.81 12.42 -18.72
N PHE A 197 9.53 11.37 -18.35
CA PHE A 197 10.70 10.88 -19.06
C PHE A 197 10.23 10.08 -20.26
N ARG A 198 10.55 10.53 -21.48
CA ARG A 198 10.26 9.76 -22.69
C ARG A 198 11.55 9.36 -23.39
N ALA A 199 11.71 8.07 -23.65
CA ALA A 199 12.82 7.59 -24.43
C ALA A 199 12.46 6.44 -25.37
N GLU A 200 13.09 6.45 -26.55
CA GLU A 200 13.25 5.26 -27.37
C GLU A 200 14.51 4.51 -26.92
N ILE A 201 14.33 3.26 -26.51
CA ILE A 201 15.36 2.41 -25.94
C ILE A 201 15.64 1.25 -26.91
N THR A 202 16.87 1.17 -27.41
CA THR A 202 17.32 0.19 -28.40
C THR A 202 18.42 -0.72 -27.85
N GLY A 203 18.16 -2.02 -27.85
CA GLY A 203 19.13 -3.08 -27.59
C GLY A 203 19.31 -4.01 -28.80
N ASP A 204 20.04 -5.12 -28.64
CA ASP A 204 20.46 -5.99 -29.77
C ASP A 204 19.30 -6.57 -30.60
N ALA A 205 18.13 -6.75 -29.98
CA ALA A 205 16.97 -7.42 -30.59
C ALA A 205 15.63 -6.74 -30.25
N PHE A 206 15.67 -5.55 -29.65
CA PHE A 206 14.49 -4.82 -29.20
C PHE A 206 14.65 -3.32 -29.43
N VAL A 207 13.54 -2.66 -29.75
CA VAL A 207 13.38 -1.21 -29.73
C VAL A 207 11.99 -0.89 -29.18
N PHE A 208 11.87 0.05 -28.27
CA PHE A 208 10.57 0.50 -27.75
C PHE A 208 10.64 1.96 -27.29
N ASP A 209 9.54 2.70 -27.45
CA ASP A 209 9.36 4.06 -26.95
C ASP A 209 8.42 4.02 -25.75
N VAL A 210 8.90 4.50 -24.60
CA VAL A 210 8.15 4.59 -23.35
C VAL A 210 8.19 6.00 -22.79
N THR A 211 7.06 6.44 -22.26
CA THR A 211 6.97 7.57 -21.34
C THR A 211 6.84 7.03 -19.92
N ILE A 212 7.53 7.61 -18.95
CA ILE A 212 7.36 7.38 -17.51
C ILE A 212 7.02 8.73 -16.87
N SER A 213 5.85 8.85 -16.25
CA SER A 213 5.31 10.11 -15.72
C SER A 213 5.94 10.54 -14.40
N GLN A 214 6.51 9.61 -13.63
CA GLN A 214 6.94 9.83 -12.24
C GLN A 214 8.36 9.31 -11.95
N ARG A 215 9.07 10.06 -11.10
CA ARG A 215 10.35 9.68 -10.49
C ARG A 215 10.29 8.32 -9.79
N GLY A 216 11.45 7.74 -9.55
CA GLY A 216 11.65 6.48 -8.86
C GLY A 216 12.53 5.50 -9.63
N SER A 217 12.78 4.36 -9.00
CA SER A 217 13.48 3.22 -9.58
C SER A 217 12.49 2.39 -10.39
N TRP A 218 12.77 2.11 -11.66
CA TRP A 218 11.89 1.38 -12.57
C TRP A 218 12.57 0.14 -13.15
N LYS A 219 11.83 -0.97 -13.20
CA LYS A 219 12.19 -2.19 -13.93
C LYS A 219 11.31 -2.33 -15.17
N ILE A 220 11.95 -2.50 -16.31
CA ILE A 220 11.36 -2.79 -17.62
C ILE A 220 11.77 -4.21 -18.02
N ILE A 221 10.80 -5.12 -18.19
CA ILE A 221 11.05 -6.49 -18.64
C ILE A 221 10.65 -6.59 -20.12
N VAL A 222 11.60 -6.98 -20.96
CA VAL A 222 11.45 -7.10 -22.42
C VAL A 222 11.57 -8.56 -22.83
N ASN A 223 10.46 -9.15 -23.26
CA ASN A 223 10.42 -10.52 -23.77
C ASN A 223 10.37 -10.48 -25.30
N VAL A 224 11.33 -11.13 -25.96
CA VAL A 224 11.48 -11.12 -27.42
C VAL A 224 11.34 -12.53 -28.00
N ALA A 225 10.60 -12.63 -29.10
CA ALA A 225 10.44 -13.89 -29.84
C ALA A 225 11.75 -14.34 -30.49
N THR A 226 11.96 -15.65 -30.58
CA THR A 226 12.86 -16.22 -31.57
C THR A 226 12.24 -16.06 -32.96
N LYS A 227 13.01 -15.48 -33.88
CA LYS A 227 13.00 -15.95 -35.27
C LYS A 227 13.62 -17.35 -35.32
#